data_AF-M5RW66-F1
#
_entry.id   AF-M5RW66-F1
#
_cell.length_a   1.000
_cell.length_b   1.000
_cell.length_c   1.000
_cell.angle_alpha   90.00
_cell.angle_beta   90.00
_cell.angle_gamma   90.00
#
_symmetry.space_group_name_H-M   'P 1'
#
loop_
_entity.id
_entity.type
_entity.pdbx_description
1 polymer ?
#
loop_
_entity_poly.entity_id
_entity_poly.type
_entity_poly.pdbx_seq_one_letter_code
_entity_poly.pdbx_strand_id
1 'polypeptide(L)' 'MPRPQRCEQFDSSEVGIVHVVQRCVRRAFLAGVDQATGKDFSFRKEWIRRRMEALASVFAVDVLSYAVMVK' A
#
# COMPACT_ATOMS: atom_id res chain seq x y z
N MET A 1 3.28 12.90 -18.04
CA MET A 1 4.38 13.44 -17.19
C MET A 1 4.93 12.32 -16.34
N PRO A 2 6.26 12.16 -16.23
CA PRO A 2 6.87 11.23 -15.28
C PRO A 2 6.53 11.65 -13.84
N ARG A 3 6.55 10.68 -12.90
CA ARG A 3 6.42 11.03 -11.48
C ARG A 3 7.64 11.85 -11.06
N PRO A 4 7.47 12.97 -10.33
CA PRO A 4 8.58 13.74 -9.80
C PRO A 4 9.44 12.89 -8.88
N GLN A 5 10.70 13.28 -8.70
CA GLN A 5 11.61 12.55 -7.82
C GLN A 5 11.14 12.66 -6.37
N ARG A 6 11.49 11.70 -5.50
CA ARG A 6 11.07 11.76 -4.10
C ARG A 6 11.75 12.91 -3.35
N CYS A 7 13.02 13.19 -3.67
CA CYS A 7 13.78 14.32 -3.12
C CYS A 7 13.21 15.68 -3.52
N GLU A 8 12.40 15.76 -4.58
CA GLU A 8 11.71 16.99 -4.98
C GLU A 8 10.35 17.15 -4.26
N GLN A 9 9.86 16.09 -3.61
CA GLN A 9 8.57 16.07 -2.90
C GLN A 9 8.71 16.25 -1.40
N PHE A 10 9.88 15.91 -0.83
CA PHE A 10 10.11 15.88 0.62
C PHE A 10 11.48 16.45 0.96
N ASP A 11 11.52 17.29 2.00
CA ASP A 11 12.76 17.62 2.69
C ASP A 11 13.07 16.51 3.70
N SER A 12 14.31 15.99 3.68
CA SER A 12 14.76 14.96 4.61
C SER A 12 14.93 15.44 6.05
N SER A 13 14.98 16.75 6.27
CA SER A 13 15.15 17.38 7.59
C SER A 13 13.83 17.67 8.31
N GLU A 14 12.70 17.52 7.63
CA GLU A 14 11.37 17.83 8.16
C GLU A 14 10.49 16.57 8.28
N VAL A 15 9.50 16.64 9.18
CA VAL A 15 8.47 15.60 9.27
C VAL A 15 7.46 15.80 8.16
N GLY A 16 7.41 14.85 7.22
CA GLY A 16 6.42 14.83 6.14
C GLY A 16 5.23 13.93 6.44
N ILE A 17 4.01 14.44 6.27
CA ILE A 17 2.77 13.63 6.29
C ILE A 17 2.29 13.44 4.85
N VAL A 18 2.13 12.18 4.45
CA VAL A 18 1.85 11.84 3.05
C VAL A 18 0.71 10.86 2.89
N HIS A 19 -0.04 11.00 1.80
CA HIS A 19 -1.01 10.01 1.36
C HIS A 19 -0.41 9.18 0.22
N VAL A 20 -0.16 7.89 0.47
CA VAL A 20 0.42 6.97 -0.51
C VAL A 20 -0.62 5.96 -0.97
N VAL A 21 -0.67 5.74 -2.28
CA VAL A 21 -1.54 4.75 -2.90
C VAL A 21 -0.75 3.85 -3.83
N GLN A 22 -1.02 2.55 -3.75
CA GLN A 22 -0.50 1.56 -4.68
C GLN A 22 -1.65 0.67 -5.15
N ARG A 23 -1.65 0.35 -6.45
CA ARG A 23 -2.64 -0.55 -7.05
C ARG A 23 -1.94 -1.74 -7.69
N CYS A 24 -2.60 -2.89 -7.63
CA CYS A 24 -2.17 -4.05 -8.38
C CYS A 24 -2.41 -3.79 -9.87
N VAL A 25 -1.47 -4.19 -10.71
CA VAL A 25 -1.61 -4.17 -12.17
C VAL A 25 -1.75 -5.60 -12.68
N ARG A 26 -2.12 -5.75 -13.96
CA ARG A 26 -2.15 -7.05 -14.67
C ARG A 26 -2.98 -8.13 -13.97
N ARG A 27 -4.08 -7.75 -13.30
CA ARG A 27 -5.03 -8.70 -12.68
C ARG A 27 -4.38 -9.62 -11.63
N ALA A 28 -3.34 -9.15 -10.92
CA ALA A 28 -2.69 -9.96 -9.89
C ALA A 28 -3.55 -10.18 -8.63
N PHE A 29 -4.68 -9.48 -8.48
CA PHE A 29 -5.65 -9.55 -7.36
C PHE A 29 -5.02 -9.92 -6.00
N LEU A 30 -4.44 -8.93 -5.31
CA LEU A 30 -3.85 -9.19 -3.99
C LEU A 30 -4.89 -9.55 -2.93
N ALA A 31 -6.12 -9.12 -3.08
CA ALA A 31 -7.25 -9.44 -2.21
C ALA A 31 -8.57 -9.39 -2.99
N GLY A 32 -9.63 -9.98 -2.44
CA GLY A 32 -10.96 -10.03 -3.06
C GLY A 32 -11.13 -11.22 -4.00
N VAL A 33 -12.27 -11.25 -4.68
CA VAL A 33 -12.63 -12.33 -5.61
C VAL A 33 -12.14 -12.00 -7.01
N ASP A 34 -11.32 -12.87 -7.59
CA ASP A 34 -10.96 -12.77 -9.01
C ASP A 34 -12.16 -13.19 -9.87
N GLN A 35 -12.75 -12.25 -10.60
CA GLN A 35 -13.95 -12.49 -11.41
C GLN A 35 -13.76 -13.49 -12.55
N ALA A 36 -12.53 -13.75 -13.03
CA ALA A 36 -12.33 -14.76 -14.08
C ALA A 36 -12.23 -16.18 -13.54
N THR A 37 -11.68 -16.35 -12.33
CA THR A 37 -11.44 -17.69 -11.77
C THR A 37 -12.39 -18.03 -10.63
N GLY A 38 -13.12 -17.06 -10.09
CA GLY A 38 -13.97 -17.20 -8.91
C GLY A 38 -13.19 -17.38 -7.60
N LYS A 39 -11.85 -17.31 -7.62
CA LYS A 39 -11.02 -17.53 -6.42
C LYS A 39 -11.09 -16.33 -5.49
N ASP A 40 -11.37 -16.58 -4.21
CA ASP A 40 -11.39 -15.56 -3.16
C ASP A 40 -10.02 -15.45 -2.47
N PHE A 41 -9.45 -14.25 -2.51
CA PHE A 41 -8.20 -13.87 -1.85
C PHE A 41 -8.41 -12.89 -0.68
N SER A 42 -9.65 -12.71 -0.21
CA SER A 42 -9.99 -11.74 0.85
C SER A 42 -9.22 -11.94 2.15
N PHE A 43 -8.83 -13.19 2.47
CA PHE A 43 -7.99 -13.51 3.62
C PHE A 43 -6.64 -12.78 3.63
N ARG A 44 -6.13 -12.39 2.45
CA ARG A 44 -4.85 -11.67 2.32
C ARG A 44 -4.92 -10.22 2.79
N LYS A 45 -6.10 -9.63 3.00
CA LYS A 45 -6.23 -8.28 3.56
C LYS A 45 -5.51 -8.16 4.91
N GLU A 46 -5.67 -9.18 5.75
CA GLU A 46 -5.02 -9.26 7.05
C GLU A 46 -3.50 -9.39 6.92
N TRP A 47 -3.02 -10.12 5.90
CA TRP A 47 -1.58 -10.25 5.64
C TRP A 47 -0.98 -8.91 5.21
N ILE A 48 -1.71 -8.14 4.38
CA ILE A 48 -1.30 -6.80 3.96
C ILE A 48 -1.22 -5.86 5.17
N ARG A 49 -2.22 -5.88 6.07
CA ARG A 49 -2.21 -5.12 7.32
C ARG A 49 -0.98 -5.44 8.17
N ARG A 50 -0.78 -6.72 8.51
CA ARG A 50 0.38 -7.15 9.32
C ARG A 50 1.70 -6.78 8.68
N ARG A 51 1.80 -6.86 7.35
CA ARG A 51 3.01 -6.48 6.62
C ARG A 51 3.28 -4.97 6.70
N MET A 52 2.25 -4.13 6.62
CA MET A 52 2.39 -2.68 6.81
C MET A 52 2.89 -2.36 8.22
N GLU A 53 2.31 -2.98 9.25
CA GLU A 53 2.74 -2.79 10.65
C GLU A 53 4.19 -3.21 10.87
N ALA A 54 4.58 -4.37 10.35
CA ALA A 54 5.96 -4.85 10.45
C ALA A 54 6.97 -3.98 9.67
N LEU A 55 6.55 -3.29 8.61
CA LEU A 55 7.41 -2.35 7.90
C LEU A 55 7.54 -1.04 8.67
N ALA A 56 6.42 -0.52 9.17
CA ALA A 56 6.39 0.69 9.99
C ALA A 56 7.35 0.59 11.18
N SER A 57 7.37 -0.56 11.87
CA SER A 57 8.26 -0.80 13.02
C SER A 57 9.75 -0.81 12.68
N VAL A 58 10.14 -1.00 11.41
CA VAL A 58 11.54 -1.09 10.99
C VAL A 58 12.01 0.19 10.27
N PHE A 59 11.12 0.87 9.55
CA PHE A 59 11.47 2.03 8.73
C PHE A 59 11.32 3.38 9.44
N ALA A 60 11.02 3.41 10.74
CA ALA A 60 10.77 4.63 11.50
C ALA A 60 9.69 5.52 10.84
N VAL A 61 8.59 4.90 10.41
CA VAL A 61 7.43 5.57 9.81
C VAL A 61 6.17 5.22 10.60
N ASP A 62 5.32 6.21 10.85
CA ASP A 62 4.00 6.00 11.44
C ASP A 62 2.91 5.81 10.37
N VAL A 63 2.09 4.78 10.55
CA VAL A 63 0.90 4.55 9.71
C VAL A 63 -0.31 5.20 10.38
N LEU A 64 -0.64 6.42 9.97
CA LEU A 64 -1.78 7.18 10.54
C LEU A 64 -3.14 6.57 10.16
N SER A 65 -3.28 6.11 8.93
CA SER A 65 -4.48 5.43 8.43
C SER A 65 -4.15 4.58 7.21
N TYR A 66 -4.96 3.56 6.94
CA TYR A 66 -4.83 2.72 5.75
C TYR A 66 -6.18 2.25 5.23
N ALA A 67 -6.22 1.89 3.95
CA ALA A 67 -7.37 1.23 3.34
C ALA A 67 -6.88 0.13 2.39
N VAL A 68 -7.42 -1.08 2.53
CA VAL A 68 -7.17 -2.19 1.60
C VAL A 68 -8.43 -2.41 0.77
N MET A 69 -8.43 -1.82 -0.42
CA MET A 69 -9.56 -1.88 -1.35
C MET A 69 -9.44 -3.08 -2.29
N VAL A 70 -10.59 -3.66 -2.63
CA VAL A 70 -10.75 -4.65 -3.69
C VAL A 70 -11.53 -3.99 -4.81
N LYS A 71 -11.10 -4.22 -6.05
CA LYS A 71 -11.68 -3.61 -7.24
C LYS A 71 -12.46 -4.65 -8.02
#